data_AF-A0A9Q3DQE5-F1
#
_entry.id   AF-A0A9Q3DQE5-F1
#
_cell.length_a   1.000
_cell.length_b   1.000
_cell.length_c   1.000
_cell.angle_alpha   90.00
_cell.angle_beta   90.00
_cell.angle_gamma   90.00
#
_symmetry.space_group_name_H-M   'P 1'
#
loop_
_entity.id
_entity.type
_entity.pdbx_description
1 polymer ?
#
loop_
_entity_poly.entity_id
_entity_poly.type
_entity_poly.pdbx_seq_one_letter_code
_entity_poly.pdbx_strand_id
1 'polypeptide(L)'
;MTEERVKAYEELKMYLKNALFILIPDWKLPFKLYIDAFGEGLDAALHQTQIINEKPVEGPIFFISRKINLKEERYGEGEMECLCLVWALEKLHYFLDGTVFDVITDCNTVKSLLNMKTPNRNMLRWQIFIQEYRVNMTIIHESGNIHKNADGLSRWALANTPENPAWVP
;
A
#
# COMPACT_ATOMS: atom_id res chain seq x y z
N MET A 1 31.91 9.34 5.67
CA MET A 1 31.04 8.30 6.29
C MET A 1 31.96 7.46 7.17
N THR A 2 31.76 7.41 8.48
CA THR A 2 32.68 6.71 9.43
C THR A 2 32.53 5.20 9.32
N GLU A 3 33.61 4.43 9.56
CA GLU A 3 33.61 2.96 9.48
C GLU A 3 32.51 2.33 10.35
N GLU A 4 32.28 2.89 11.54
CA GLU A 4 31.21 2.46 12.45
C GLU A 4 29.81 2.58 11.83
N ARG A 5 29.55 3.62 11.03
CA ARG A 5 28.25 3.82 10.36
C ARG A 5 28.06 2.84 9.20
N VAL A 6 29.14 2.50 8.49
CA VAL A 6 29.09 1.51 7.40
C VAL A 6 28.76 0.13 7.98
N LYS A 7 29.45 -0.25 9.06
CA LYS A 7 29.20 -1.53 9.74
C LYS A 7 27.78 -1.62 10.30
N ALA A 8 27.30 -0.58 10.98
CA ALA A 8 25.93 -0.54 11.49
C ALA A 8 24.88 -0.62 10.37
N TYR A 9 25.15 0.00 9.22
CA TYR A 9 24.26 -0.06 8.05
C TYR A 9 24.25 -1.46 7.40
N GLU A 10 25.40 -2.12 7.30
CA GLU A 10 25.50 -3.49 6.80
C GLU A 10 24.80 -4.49 7.73
N GLU A 11 24.97 -4.33 9.04
CA GLU A 11 24.25 -5.12 10.05
C GLU A 11 22.73 -4.90 9.92
N LEU A 12 22.28 -3.65 9.82
CA LEU A 12 20.85 -3.35 9.62
C LEU A 12 20.30 -3.99 8.33
N LYS A 13 21.05 -3.93 7.22
CA LYS A 13 20.68 -4.60 5.97
C LYS A 13 20.55 -6.11 6.16
N MET A 14 21.48 -6.72 6.87
CA MET A 14 21.48 -8.15 7.14
C MET A 14 20.28 -8.54 8.02
N TYR A 15 20.00 -7.76 9.07
CA TYR A 15 18.81 -7.94 9.89
C TYR A 15 17.53 -7.76 9.08
N LEU A 16 17.42 -6.73 8.25
CA LEU A 16 16.22 -6.53 7.41
C LEU A 16 15.99 -7.67 6.42
N LYS A 17 17.05 -8.22 5.82
CA LYS A 17 16.94 -9.39 4.93
C LYS A 17 16.47 -10.65 5.68
N ASN A 18 16.93 -10.84 6.90
CA ASN A 18 16.63 -12.04 7.69
C ASN A 18 15.37 -11.92 8.55
N ALA A 19 14.97 -10.70 8.90
CA ALA A 19 13.82 -10.40 9.77
C ALA A 19 12.51 -10.29 8.98
N LEU A 20 12.57 -10.25 7.65
CA LEU A 20 11.38 -10.19 6.80
C LEU A 20 10.66 -11.55 6.82
N PHE A 21 9.93 -11.82 7.91
CA PHE A 21 8.95 -12.88 7.98
C PHE A 21 7.75 -12.47 7.13
N ILE A 22 7.81 -12.79 5.84
CA ILE A 22 6.62 -12.75 4.98
C ILE A 22 5.70 -13.89 5.40
N LEU A 23 4.46 -13.57 5.71
CA LEU A 23 3.43 -14.57 6.00
C LEU A 23 2.96 -15.23 4.71
N ILE A 24 2.70 -16.53 4.77
CA ILE A 24 2.02 -17.25 3.68
C ILE A 24 0.53 -16.87 3.75
N PRO A 25 -0.09 -16.42 2.65
CA PRO A 25 -1.49 -16.00 2.67
C PRO A 25 -2.44 -17.15 3.05
N ASP A 26 -3.36 -16.89 3.98
CA ASP A 26 -4.50 -17.76 4.28
C ASP A 26 -5.79 -17.15 3.70
N TRP A 27 -6.32 -17.76 2.65
CA TRP A 27 -7.51 -17.29 1.93
C TRP A 27 -8.80 -17.29 2.76
N LYS A 28 -8.82 -17.89 3.95
CA LYS A 28 -9.98 -17.89 4.85
C LYS A 28 -10.03 -16.68 5.77
N LEU A 29 -8.93 -15.96 5.89
CA LEU A 29 -8.79 -14.81 6.79
C LEU A 29 -8.82 -13.51 5.99
N PRO A 30 -9.37 -12.42 6.55
CA PRO A 30 -9.41 -11.14 5.86
C PRO A 30 -8.01 -10.56 5.69
N PHE A 31 -7.81 -9.82 4.60
CA PHE A 31 -6.58 -9.09 4.35
C PHE A 31 -6.65 -7.65 4.90
N LYS A 32 -5.49 -7.05 5.09
CA LYS A 32 -5.32 -5.64 5.40
C LYS A 32 -4.42 -5.00 4.36
N LEU A 33 -4.92 -4.02 3.63
CA LEU A 33 -4.17 -3.27 2.64
C LEU A 33 -3.83 -1.90 3.23
N TYR A 34 -2.58 -1.72 3.61
CA TYR A 34 -2.05 -0.40 3.95
C TYR A 34 -1.67 0.31 2.67
N ILE A 35 -2.17 1.53 2.48
CA ILE A 35 -1.77 2.40 1.38
C ILE A 35 -1.16 3.68 1.95
N ASP A 36 -0.17 4.20 1.23
CA ASP A 36 0.42 5.49 1.51
C ASP A 36 0.85 6.14 0.19
N ALA A 37 0.59 7.43 0.05
CA ALA A 37 1.08 8.24 -1.05
C ALA A 37 1.71 9.52 -0.51
N PHE A 38 3.05 9.58 -0.59
CA PHE A 38 3.79 10.74 -0.11
C PHE A 38 4.88 11.15 -1.09
N GLY A 39 5.00 12.47 -1.32
CA GLY A 39 6.02 13.06 -2.18
C GLY A 39 5.93 12.53 -3.61
N GLU A 40 6.92 11.72 -4.01
CA GLU A 40 7.08 11.18 -5.36
C GLU A 40 6.78 9.66 -5.46
N GLY A 41 6.21 9.06 -4.41
CA GLY A 41 6.00 7.61 -4.29
C GLY A 41 4.53 7.21 -4.07
N LEU A 42 4.17 6.05 -4.61
CA LEU A 42 2.95 5.32 -4.25
C LEU A 42 3.33 3.95 -3.69
N ASP A 43 2.74 3.59 -2.57
CA ASP A 43 3.16 2.44 -1.79
C ASP A 43 1.98 1.72 -1.18
N ALA A 44 2.06 0.39 -1.22
CA ALA A 44 1.10 -0.44 -0.54
C ALA A 44 1.75 -1.67 0.08
N ALA A 45 1.25 -2.03 1.26
CA ALA A 45 1.63 -3.22 1.98
C ALA A 45 0.38 -4.08 2.23
N LEU A 46 0.39 -5.29 1.70
CA LEU A 46 -0.64 -6.29 1.96
C LEU A 46 -0.23 -7.09 3.20
N HIS A 47 -1.08 -7.07 4.20
CA HIS A 47 -0.89 -7.68 5.51
C HIS A 47 -2.02 -8.66 5.79
N GLN A 48 -1.77 -9.55 6.76
CA GLN A 48 -2.80 -10.42 7.31
C GLN A 48 -2.51 -10.71 8.78
N THR A 49 -3.58 -10.84 9.56
CA THR A 49 -3.49 -11.28 10.96
C THR A 49 -3.71 -12.79 11.02
N GLN A 50 -2.70 -13.54 11.46
CA GLN A 50 -2.73 -15.00 11.61
C GLN A 50 -2.41 -15.41 13.05
N ILE A 51 -2.84 -16.61 13.44
CA ILE A 51 -2.48 -17.17 14.75
C ILE A 51 -1.17 -17.94 14.60
N ILE A 52 -0.10 -17.42 15.20
CA ILE A 52 1.22 -18.06 15.22
C ILE A 52 1.60 -18.29 16.68
N ASN A 53 1.91 -19.54 17.04
CA ASN A 53 2.21 -19.93 18.43
C ASN A 53 1.12 -19.46 19.41
N GLU A 54 -0.15 -19.69 19.07
CA GLU A 54 -1.35 -19.33 19.86
C GLU A 54 -1.56 -17.83 20.06
N LYS A 55 -0.81 -16.96 19.38
CA LYS A 55 -0.95 -15.51 19.46
C LYS A 55 -1.34 -14.92 18.11
N PRO A 56 -2.26 -13.93 18.08
CA PRO A 56 -2.51 -13.18 16.86
C PRO A 56 -1.28 -12.35 16.51
N VAL A 57 -0.74 -12.56 15.33
CA VAL A 57 0.38 -11.82 14.76
C VAL A 57 -0.09 -11.25 13.43
N GLU A 58 0.00 -9.93 13.30
CA GLU A 58 -0.14 -9.29 12.00
C GLU A 58 1.23 -9.26 11.34
N GLY A 59 1.30 -9.74 10.10
CA GLY A 59 2.53 -9.72 9.32
C GLY A 59 2.29 -9.40 7.86
N PRO A 60 3.33 -8.94 7.16
CA PRO A 60 3.25 -8.61 5.75
C PRO A 60 3.22 -9.87 4.89
N ILE A 61 2.47 -9.82 3.80
CA ILE A 61 2.41 -10.84 2.75
C ILE A 61 3.11 -10.32 1.50
N PHE A 62 2.88 -9.06 1.16
CA PHE A 62 3.43 -8.48 -0.05
C PHE A 62 3.62 -6.97 0.09
N PHE A 63 4.67 -6.45 -0.53
CA PHE A 63 4.95 -5.02 -0.58
C PHE A 63 5.09 -4.59 -2.04
N ILE A 64 4.45 -3.49 -2.40
CA ILE A 64 4.61 -2.86 -3.71
C ILE A 64 4.91 -1.37 -3.53
N SER A 65 5.82 -0.87 -4.35
CA SER A 65 6.14 0.55 -4.41
C SER A 65 6.48 0.96 -5.83
N ARG A 66 6.11 2.17 -6.22
CA ARG A 66 6.59 2.79 -7.46
C ARG A 66 6.70 4.29 -7.33
N LYS A 67 7.64 4.86 -8.08
CA LYS A 67 7.66 6.29 -8.34
C LYS A 67 6.49 6.73 -9.21
N ILE A 68 6.08 7.96 -8.98
CA ILE A 68 5.01 8.60 -9.73
C ILE A 68 5.56 9.07 -11.08
N ASN A 69 4.70 9.12 -12.09
CA ASN A 69 5.05 9.63 -13.42
C ASN A 69 4.80 11.14 -13.51
N LEU A 70 5.40 11.82 -14.49
CA LEU A 70 5.23 13.26 -14.75
C LEU A 70 3.77 13.75 -14.86
N LYS A 71 2.84 12.85 -15.23
CA LYS A 71 1.41 13.17 -15.30
C LYS A 71 0.74 13.19 -13.92
N GLU A 72 1.24 12.34 -13.02
CA GLU A 72 0.74 12.14 -11.66
C GLU A 72 1.29 13.20 -10.70
N GLU A 73 2.47 13.79 -10.99
CA GLU A 73 3.04 14.93 -10.24
C GLU A 73 2.10 16.14 -10.10
N ARG A 74 1.10 16.25 -10.98
CA ARG A 74 0.14 17.36 -10.96
C ARG A 74 -1.05 17.12 -10.03
N TYR A 75 -1.20 15.92 -9.50
CA TYR A 75 -2.30 15.56 -8.62
C TYR A 75 -2.08 16.13 -7.22
N GLY A 76 -3.16 16.59 -6.59
CA GLY A 76 -3.12 16.97 -5.18
C GLY A 76 -2.93 15.77 -4.26
N GLU A 77 -2.54 15.99 -3.01
CA GLU A 77 -2.29 14.93 -2.02
C GLU A 77 -3.46 13.93 -1.90
N GLY A 78 -4.70 14.43 -1.84
CA GLY A 78 -5.88 13.57 -1.77
C GLY A 78 -6.13 12.76 -3.04
N GLU A 79 -5.77 13.29 -4.21
CA GLU A 79 -5.86 12.55 -5.48
C GLU A 79 -4.77 11.49 -5.58
N MET A 80 -3.57 11.76 -5.06
CA MET A 80 -2.46 10.82 -5.02
C MET A 80 -2.76 9.61 -4.15
N GLU A 81 -3.37 9.84 -2.98
CA GLU A 81 -3.87 8.77 -2.12
C GLU A 81 -4.95 7.91 -2.81
N CYS A 82 -5.90 8.55 -3.51
CA CYS A 82 -6.90 7.82 -4.29
C CYS A 82 -6.27 7.01 -5.44
N LEU A 83 -5.26 7.58 -6.11
CA LEU A 83 -4.50 6.89 -7.14
C LEU A 83 -3.74 5.69 -6.56
N CYS A 84 -3.15 5.84 -5.38
CA CYS A 84 -2.45 4.76 -4.68
C CYS A 84 -3.39 3.59 -4.41
N LEU A 85 -4.60 3.85 -3.90
CA LEU A 85 -5.62 2.81 -3.72
C LEU A 85 -5.92 2.07 -5.03
N VAL A 86 -6.24 2.80 -6.10
CA VAL A 86 -6.62 2.18 -7.39
C VAL A 86 -5.48 1.34 -7.95
N TRP A 87 -4.26 1.87 -7.93
CA TRP A 87 -3.07 1.16 -8.38
C TRP A 87 -2.80 -0.09 -7.54
N ALA A 88 -2.94 0.00 -6.21
CA ALA A 88 -2.74 -1.14 -5.32
C ALA A 88 -3.79 -2.23 -5.56
N LEU A 89 -5.06 -1.86 -5.74
CA LEU A 89 -6.15 -2.79 -6.09
C LEU A 89 -5.88 -3.49 -7.43
N GLU A 90 -5.43 -2.75 -8.44
CA GLU A 90 -5.11 -3.32 -9.76
C GLU A 90 -3.93 -4.31 -9.67
N LYS A 91 -2.86 -3.94 -8.97
CA LYS A 91 -1.66 -4.78 -8.84
C LYS A 91 -1.86 -6.00 -7.96
N LEU A 92 -2.69 -5.89 -6.93
CA LEU A 92 -2.97 -6.96 -5.97
C LEU A 92 -4.32 -7.63 -6.23
N HIS A 93 -4.90 -7.45 -7.42
CA HIS A 93 -6.20 -8.02 -7.80
C HIS A 93 -6.29 -9.52 -7.48
N TYR A 94 -5.24 -10.30 -7.79
CA TYR A 94 -5.19 -11.74 -7.51
C TYR A 94 -5.32 -12.10 -6.02
N PHE A 95 -5.02 -11.19 -5.10
CA PHE A 95 -5.19 -11.39 -3.66
C PHE A 95 -6.55 -10.89 -3.14
N LEU A 96 -7.03 -9.78 -3.71
CA LEU A 96 -8.14 -9.01 -3.19
C LEU A 96 -9.49 -9.36 -3.83
N ASP A 97 -9.46 -9.93 -5.05
CA ASP A 97 -10.68 -10.36 -5.71
C ASP A 97 -11.35 -11.51 -4.95
N GLY A 98 -12.66 -11.37 -4.72
CA GLY A 98 -13.46 -12.34 -3.97
C GLY A 98 -13.15 -12.48 -2.47
N THR A 99 -12.17 -11.75 -1.93
CA THR A 99 -11.79 -11.83 -0.50
C THR A 99 -12.28 -10.60 0.27
N VAL A 100 -12.43 -10.75 1.59
CA VAL A 100 -12.76 -9.63 2.48
C VAL A 100 -11.48 -8.94 2.91
N PHE A 101 -11.44 -7.62 2.81
CA PHE A 101 -10.25 -6.87 3.20
C PHE A 101 -10.57 -5.45 3.68
N ASP A 102 -9.68 -4.96 4.54
CA ASP A 102 -9.70 -3.59 5.04
C ASP A 102 -8.61 -2.78 4.34
N VAL A 103 -8.96 -1.59 3.87
CA VAL A 103 -8.01 -0.60 3.37
C VAL A 103 -7.73 0.39 4.49
N ILE A 104 -6.46 0.51 4.89
CA ILE A 104 -6.01 1.44 5.91
C ILE A 104 -5.24 2.58 5.24
N THR A 105 -5.69 3.81 5.51
CA THR A 105 -5.14 5.07 4.98
C THR A 105 -5.27 6.17 6.03
N ASP A 106 -4.42 7.19 5.98
CA ASP A 106 -4.54 8.40 6.82
C ASP A 106 -5.26 9.55 6.10
N CYS A 107 -5.78 9.28 4.89
CA CYS A 107 -6.41 10.27 4.05
C CYS A 107 -7.94 10.09 4.01
N ASN A 108 -8.65 11.04 4.61
CA ASN A 108 -10.12 11.07 4.58
C ASN A 108 -10.70 11.19 3.15
N THR A 109 -9.93 11.69 2.19
CA THR A 109 -10.35 11.81 0.79
C THR A 109 -10.70 10.45 0.20
N VAL A 110 -9.91 9.42 0.48
CA VAL A 110 -10.13 8.04 0.01
C VAL A 110 -11.46 7.51 0.52
N LYS A 111 -11.77 7.75 1.80
CA LYS A 111 -13.07 7.37 2.39
C LYS A 111 -14.24 8.12 1.73
N SER A 112 -14.04 9.38 1.38
CA SER A 112 -15.06 10.20 0.73
C SER A 112 -15.25 9.90 -0.76
N LEU A 113 -14.23 9.35 -1.44
CA LEU A 113 -14.20 9.11 -2.88
C LEU A 113 -15.45 8.35 -3.36
N LEU A 114 -15.86 7.32 -2.62
CA LEU A 114 -16.99 6.46 -2.99
C LEU A 114 -18.34 7.18 -2.91
N ASN A 115 -18.46 8.20 -2.06
CA ASN A 115 -19.70 8.94 -1.84
C ASN A 115 -19.65 10.35 -2.48
N MET A 116 -18.58 10.66 -3.23
CA MET A 116 -18.39 11.97 -3.81
C MET A 116 -19.41 12.21 -4.93
N LYS A 117 -20.18 13.30 -4.84
CA LYS A 117 -21.24 13.64 -5.80
C LYS A 117 -20.73 14.26 -7.10
N THR A 118 -19.63 14.99 -7.02
CA THR A 118 -19.04 15.72 -8.16
C THR A 118 -17.54 15.43 -8.24
N PRO A 119 -17.14 14.17 -8.49
CA PRO A 119 -15.74 13.81 -8.69
C PRO A 119 -15.24 14.41 -10.00
N ASN A 120 -13.94 14.72 -10.06
CA ASN A 120 -13.31 15.05 -11.33
C ASN A 120 -13.25 13.81 -12.25
N ARG A 121 -12.85 14.01 -13.51
CA ARG A 121 -12.87 12.93 -14.52
C ARG A 121 -12.04 11.71 -14.12
N ASN A 122 -10.91 11.89 -13.44
CA ASN A 122 -10.06 10.79 -12.99
C ASN A 122 -10.70 10.06 -11.81
N MET A 123 -11.12 10.80 -10.80
CA MET A 123 -11.82 10.28 -9.62
C MET A 123 -13.11 9.54 -9.99
N LEU A 124 -13.85 9.97 -11.01
CA LEU A 124 -15.02 9.25 -11.50
C LEU A 124 -14.66 7.87 -12.06
N ARG A 125 -13.58 7.79 -12.85
CA ARG A 125 -13.08 6.51 -13.39
C ARG A 125 -12.63 5.59 -12.27
N TRP A 126 -11.92 6.13 -11.27
CA TRP A 126 -11.49 5.41 -10.09
C TRP A 126 -12.66 4.92 -9.25
N GLN A 127 -13.68 5.75 -9.06
CA GLN A 127 -14.89 5.38 -8.31
C GLN A 127 -15.62 4.21 -8.97
N ILE A 128 -15.70 4.18 -10.30
CA ILE A 128 -16.28 3.07 -11.08
C ILE A 128 -15.45 1.80 -10.88
N PHE A 129 -14.12 1.88 -11.00
CA PHE A 129 -13.23 0.74 -10.81
C PHE A 129 -13.35 0.14 -9.40
N ILE A 130 -13.37 0.98 -8.36
CA ILE A 130 -13.46 0.54 -6.97
C ILE A 130 -14.82 -0.13 -6.66
N GLN A 131 -15.87 0.08 -7.47
CA GLN A 131 -17.16 -0.58 -7.25
C GLN A 131 -17.06 -2.10 -7.26
N GLU A 132 -16.13 -2.68 -8.02
CA GLU A 132 -15.91 -4.12 -8.07
C GLU A 132 -15.61 -4.71 -6.69
N TYR A 133 -14.81 -3.99 -5.88
CA TYR A 133 -14.39 -4.43 -4.55
C TYR A 133 -15.34 -3.97 -3.43
N ARG A 134 -16.33 -3.13 -3.76
CA ARG A 134 -17.09 -2.35 -2.77
C ARG A 134 -17.80 -3.20 -1.71
N VAL A 135 -18.23 -4.40 -2.08
CA VAL A 135 -18.96 -5.32 -1.20
C VAL A 135 -18.05 -5.93 -0.13
N ASN A 136 -16.80 -6.21 -0.48
CA ASN A 136 -15.86 -6.92 0.38
C ASN A 136 -14.78 -5.99 0.98
N MET A 137 -14.75 -4.72 0.59
CA MET A 137 -13.79 -3.72 1.01
C MET A 137 -14.36 -2.75 2.05
N THR A 138 -13.65 -2.59 3.17
CA THR A 138 -13.93 -1.54 4.16
C THR A 138 -12.77 -0.55 4.23
N ILE A 139 -13.05 0.75 4.14
CA ILE A 139 -12.02 1.79 4.26
C ILE A 139 -11.98 2.30 5.70
N ILE A 140 -10.84 2.11 6.35
CA ILE A 140 -10.55 2.52 7.71
C ILE A 140 -9.55 3.68 7.66
N HIS A 141 -9.90 4.78 8.34
CA HIS A 141 -8.99 5.91 8.49
C HIS A 141 -8.23 5.76 9.81
N GLU A 142 -6.92 5.59 9.74
CA GLU A 142 -6.03 5.57 10.89
C GLU A 142 -5.00 6.69 10.82
N SER A 143 -4.59 7.24 11.97
CA SER A 143 -3.60 8.31 12.01
C SER A 143 -2.24 7.81 11.52
N GLY A 144 -1.56 8.57 10.65
CA GLY A 144 -0.31 8.19 9.98
C GLY A 144 0.85 7.71 10.88
N ASN A 145 0.83 8.01 12.18
CA ASN A 145 1.80 7.47 13.15
C ASN A 145 1.82 5.93 13.24
N ILE A 146 0.77 5.25 12.77
CA ILE A 146 0.65 3.78 12.77
C ILE A 146 1.22 3.17 11.46
N HIS A 147 1.34 3.95 10.37
CA HIS A 147 1.76 3.47 9.04
C HIS A 147 3.27 3.28 8.85
N LYS A 148 4.04 3.02 9.92
CA LYS A 148 5.50 2.82 9.84
C LYS A 148 5.92 1.68 8.91
N ASN A 149 5.01 0.76 8.63
CA ASN A 149 5.24 -0.40 7.78
C ASN A 149 5.31 -0.04 6.28
N ALA A 150 4.58 1.00 5.85
CA ALA A 150 4.54 1.48 4.46
C ALA A 150 5.38 2.76 4.25
N ASP A 151 5.50 3.59 5.28
CA ASP A 151 6.19 4.90 5.25
C ASP A 151 7.66 4.82 4.81
N GLY A 152 8.34 3.72 5.13
CA GLY A 152 9.73 3.51 4.70
C GLY A 152 9.88 3.29 3.19
N LEU A 153 8.90 2.61 2.58
CA LEU A 153 8.90 2.35 1.14
C LEU A 153 8.49 3.60 0.37
N SER A 154 7.52 4.38 0.89
CA SER A 154 7.01 5.57 0.18
C SER A 154 7.97 6.72 0.06
N ARG A 155 8.79 6.91 1.09
CA ARG A 155 9.88 7.88 1.06
C ARG A 155 11.01 7.49 0.11
N TRP A 156 11.11 6.22 -0.27
CA TRP A 156 12.20 5.66 -1.09
C TRP A 156 11.66 4.76 -2.20
N ALA A 157 10.58 5.19 -2.85
CA ALA A 157 9.87 4.37 -3.83
C ALA A 157 10.78 3.89 -4.98
N LEU A 158 10.57 2.64 -5.40
CA LEU A 158 11.31 2.03 -6.49
C LEU A 158 11.02 2.76 -7.81
N ALA A 159 12.03 2.86 -8.67
CA ALA A 159 11.86 3.49 -9.97
C ALA A 159 10.73 2.82 -10.77
N ASN A 160 9.95 3.62 -11.49
CA ASN A 160 8.90 3.11 -12.36
C ASN A 160 9.49 2.65 -13.70
N THR A 161 10.25 1.55 -13.67
CA THR A 161 10.90 0.94 -14.84
C THR A 161 10.40 -0.50 -15.04
N PRO A 162 10.53 -1.10 -16.25
CA PRO A 162 10.02 -2.45 -16.52
C PRO A 162 10.56 -3.56 -15.60
N GLU A 163 11.70 -3.34 -14.94
CA GLU A 163 12.27 -4.26 -13.95
C GLU A 163 11.50 -4.26 -12.61
N ASN A 164 10.72 -3.23 -12.33
CA ASN A 164 9.87 -3.15 -11.15
C ASN A 164 8.58 -3.96 -11.39
N PRO A 165 8.27 -4.99 -10.59
CA PRO A 165 7.03 -5.76 -10.73
C PRO A 165 5.76 -4.89 -10.57
N ALA A 166 5.88 -3.74 -9.90
CA ALA A 166 4.79 -2.79 -9.72
C ALA A 166 4.71 -1.69 -10.81
N TRP A 167 5.49 -1.84 -11.89
CA TRP A 167 5.60 -0.89 -13.00
C TRP A 167 4.27 -0.55 -13.68
N VAL A 168 4.11 0.71 -14.06
CA VAL A 168 3.02 1.20 -14.91
C VAL A 168 3.63 1.87 -16.17
N PRO A 169 3.29 1.40 -17.39
CA PRO A 169 3.78 1.96 -18.65
C PRO A 169 3.44 3.43 -18.89
#